data_AF-A0A9P5JJT9-F1
#
_entry.id   AF-A0A9P5JJT9-F1
#
_cell.length_a   1.000
_cell.length_b   1.000
_cell.length_c   1.000
_cell.angle_alpha   90.00
_cell.angle_beta   90.00
_cell.angle_gamma   90.00
#
_symmetry.space_group_name_H-M   'P 1'
#
loop_
_entity.id
_entity.type
_entity.pdbx_description
1 polymer ?
#
loop_
_entity_poly.entity_id
_entity_poly.type
_entity_poly.pdbx_seq_one_letter_code
_entity_poly.pdbx_strand_id
1 'polypeptide(L)'
;MSELAKVQPSLVFPDADIILRSNDLMTFHVNKAVLREASQYFRSIFAIAGPNSGENQVLGIEMPGWALLILLQSQSLYHFTLSEPRPAVDALEFDLAESQLKNGPLVTALAAEPNPLRAWAIAKAYQLPEAADAALCRYFLSSDDFKAQWHSVPELAKINAMEFNALIHRRERGIAALKTHALNILWGGHCGECDTRIENEAYPDSEKLEGIEPHIGGRSRWVVASLLRGAHPAALGKDWILVVFSLVDLKITCNECKRNPRAVRHRGRQEP
;
A
#
# COMPACT_ATOMS: atom_id res chain seq x y z
N MET A 1 14.47 -15.89 -11.01
CA MET A 1 14.77 -14.84 -12.00
C MET A 1 14.74 -15.35 -13.45
N SER A 2 13.98 -16.40 -13.80
CA SER A 2 14.10 -17.06 -15.12
C SER A 2 12.92 -16.89 -16.09
N GLU A 3 11.80 -16.28 -15.68
CA GLU A 3 10.61 -16.16 -16.56
C GLU A 3 10.36 -14.77 -17.14
N LEU A 4 10.99 -13.71 -16.61
CA LEU A 4 10.89 -12.36 -17.17
C LEU A 4 11.69 -12.18 -18.47
N ALA A 5 12.48 -13.17 -18.89
CA ALA A 5 13.29 -13.11 -20.11
C ALA A 5 12.53 -13.46 -21.40
N LYS A 6 11.27 -13.94 -21.33
CA LYS A 6 10.63 -14.59 -22.49
C LYS A 6 9.83 -13.69 -23.43
N VAL A 7 9.53 -12.47 -23.05
CA VAL A 7 8.94 -11.46 -23.95
C VAL A 7 9.53 -10.12 -23.57
N GLN A 8 10.70 -9.78 -24.12
CA GLN A 8 11.17 -8.41 -24.05
C GLN A 8 10.56 -7.67 -25.24
N PRO A 9 9.60 -6.75 -25.03
CA PRO A 9 9.19 -5.86 -26.09
C PRO A 9 10.40 -4.98 -26.41
N SER A 10 11.08 -5.28 -27.51
CA SER A 10 12.06 -4.36 -28.07
C SER A 10 11.28 -3.13 -28.53
N LEU A 11 11.46 -2.02 -27.82
CA LEU A 11 11.04 -0.70 -28.31
C LEU A 11 11.95 -0.37 -29.49
N VAL A 12 11.48 -0.65 -30.70
CA VAL A 12 12.18 -0.35 -31.94
C VAL A 12 11.43 0.77 -32.64
N PHE A 13 11.98 1.98 -32.57
CA PHE A 13 11.55 3.09 -33.40
C PHE A 13 12.40 3.08 -34.69
N PRO A 14 11.78 2.96 -35.89
CA PRO A 14 12.52 2.84 -37.15
C PRO A 14 13.32 4.11 -37.50
N ASP A 15 12.94 5.24 -36.91
CA ASP A 15 13.53 6.57 -37.03
C ASP A 15 14.50 6.90 -35.90
N ALA A 16 14.83 5.94 -35.02
CA ALA A 16 15.71 6.16 -33.88
C ALA A 16 17.10 6.69 -34.27
N ASP A 17 17.53 7.76 -33.60
CA ASP A 17 18.85 8.39 -33.77
C ASP A 17 19.83 8.04 -32.64
N ILE A 18 19.41 7.25 -31.65
CA ILE A 18 20.25 6.74 -30.57
C ILE A 18 19.86 5.34 -30.11
N ILE A 19 20.87 4.57 -29.71
CA ILE A 19 20.70 3.26 -29.05
C ILE A 19 21.09 3.43 -27.58
N LEU A 20 20.11 3.33 -26.68
CA LEU A 20 20.41 3.22 -25.24
C LEU A 20 20.72 1.76 -24.94
N ARG A 21 21.87 1.50 -24.31
CA ARG A 21 22.25 0.16 -23.86
C ARG A 21 22.35 0.15 -22.35
N SER A 22 21.47 -0.63 -21.73
CA SER A 22 21.46 -0.92 -20.29
C SER A 22 22.66 -1.77 -19.85
N ASN A 23 22.86 -1.90 -18.54
CA ASN A 23 23.98 -2.68 -17.97
C ASN A 23 23.82 -4.21 -18.14
N ASP A 24 22.59 -4.70 -18.29
CA ASP A 24 22.24 -6.08 -18.64
C ASP A 24 22.15 -6.29 -20.16
N LEU A 25 22.74 -5.37 -20.93
CA LEU A 25 22.91 -5.43 -22.39
C LEU A 25 21.61 -5.35 -23.20
N MET A 26 20.46 -5.02 -22.58
CA MET A 26 19.25 -4.70 -23.34
C MET A 26 19.45 -3.38 -24.10
N THR A 27 19.04 -3.37 -25.36
CA THR A 27 19.15 -2.23 -26.26
C THR A 27 17.78 -1.64 -26.58
N PHE A 28 17.69 -0.31 -26.53
CA PHE A 28 16.49 0.45 -26.84
C PHE A 28 16.82 1.46 -27.94
N HIS A 29 16.13 1.35 -29.07
CA HIS A 29 16.28 2.27 -30.19
C HIS A 29 15.27 3.39 -30.00
N VAL A 30 15.72 4.61 -29.70
CA VAL A 30 14.84 5.74 -29.32
C VAL A 30 15.30 7.04 -29.99
N ASN A 31 14.49 8.09 -29.85
CA ASN A 31 14.77 9.42 -30.41
C ASN A 31 15.34 10.37 -29.33
N LYS A 32 16.52 10.95 -29.56
CA LYS A 32 17.17 11.94 -28.67
C LYS A 32 16.26 13.11 -28.40
N ALA A 33 15.54 13.61 -29.41
CA ALA A 33 14.61 14.74 -29.27
C ALA A 33 13.52 14.44 -28.22
N VAL A 34 12.91 13.26 -28.30
CA VAL A 34 11.87 12.82 -27.34
C VAL A 34 12.44 12.72 -25.94
N LEU A 35 13.62 12.08 -25.79
CA LEU A 35 14.27 11.95 -24.49
C LEU A 35 14.68 13.29 -23.86
N ARG A 36 15.17 14.25 -24.67
CA ARG A 36 15.53 15.61 -24.21
C ARG A 36 14.32 16.38 -23.69
N GLU A 37 13.15 16.16 -24.28
CA GLU A 37 11.92 16.82 -23.86
C GLU A 37 11.34 16.16 -22.62
N ALA A 38 11.37 14.83 -22.59
CA ALA A 38 10.82 14.01 -21.52
C ALA A 38 11.64 14.04 -20.20
N SER A 39 12.96 14.26 -20.27
CA SER A 39 13.84 14.10 -19.12
C SER A 39 14.99 15.11 -19.10
N GLN A 40 15.13 15.81 -17.98
CA GLN A 40 16.24 16.74 -17.74
C GLN A 40 17.59 16.02 -17.67
N TYR A 41 17.62 14.77 -17.21
CA TYR A 41 18.81 13.93 -17.20
C TYR A 41 19.35 13.71 -18.62
N PHE A 42 18.49 13.21 -19.53
CA PHE A 42 18.88 13.00 -20.92
C PHE A 42 19.19 14.32 -21.63
N ARG A 43 18.46 15.40 -21.32
CA ARG A 43 18.79 16.76 -21.80
C ARG A 43 20.23 17.14 -21.46
N SER A 44 20.66 16.90 -20.22
CA SER A 44 22.00 17.23 -19.75
C SER A 44 23.08 16.36 -20.40
N ILE A 45 22.85 15.05 -20.49
CA ILE A 45 23.79 14.12 -21.14
C ILE A 45 23.99 14.47 -22.61
N PHE A 46 22.91 14.77 -23.32
CA PHE A 46 23.00 15.09 -24.73
C PHE A 46 23.51 16.50 -25.03
N ALA A 47 23.52 17.40 -24.03
CA ALA A 47 24.21 18.67 -24.15
C ALA A 47 25.74 18.49 -24.11
N ILE A 48 26.23 17.53 -23.31
CA ILE A 48 27.66 17.21 -23.19
C ILE A 48 28.18 16.45 -24.40
N ALA A 49 27.40 15.51 -24.94
CA ALA A 49 27.81 14.65 -26.05
C ALA A 49 28.05 15.39 -27.40
N GLY A 50 27.62 16.66 -27.49
CA GLY A 50 27.77 17.48 -28.69
C GLY A 50 26.81 17.11 -29.84
N PRO A 51 26.64 17.99 -30.84
CA PRO A 51 25.69 17.77 -31.94
C PRO A 51 26.15 16.75 -32.99
N ASN A 52 27.44 16.41 -33.04
CA ASN A 52 28.06 15.62 -34.12
C ASN A 52 28.25 14.13 -33.80
N SER A 53 27.60 13.61 -32.76
CA SER A 53 27.54 12.16 -32.55
C SER A 53 26.83 11.53 -33.74
N GLY A 54 27.54 10.72 -34.54
CA GLY A 54 27.00 10.11 -35.76
C GLY A 54 25.73 9.28 -35.54
N GLU A 55 25.06 8.95 -36.64
CA GLU A 55 23.93 8.01 -36.66
C GLU A 55 24.33 6.71 -35.94
N ASN A 56 23.42 6.18 -35.10
CA ASN A 56 23.63 4.98 -34.28
C ASN A 56 24.63 5.11 -33.13
N GLN A 57 24.71 6.28 -32.48
CA GLN A 57 25.43 6.40 -31.21
C GLN A 57 24.85 5.43 -30.17
N VAL A 58 25.72 4.58 -29.59
CA VAL A 58 25.36 3.72 -28.46
C VAL A 58 25.70 4.43 -27.16
N LEU A 59 24.68 4.77 -26.37
CA LEU A 59 24.84 5.36 -25.04
C LEU A 59 24.65 4.28 -23.97
N GLY A 60 25.72 3.98 -23.24
CA GLY A 60 25.65 3.09 -22.08
C GLY A 60 24.95 3.78 -20.91
N ILE A 61 23.94 3.12 -20.35
CA ILE A 61 23.21 3.58 -19.17
C ILE A 61 23.47 2.59 -18.03
N GLU A 62 23.92 3.10 -16.88
CA GLU A 62 24.16 2.31 -15.67
C GLU A 62 22.83 1.99 -14.95
N MET A 63 21.93 1.31 -15.65
CA MET A 63 20.61 0.92 -15.17
C MET A 63 20.22 -0.43 -15.79
N PRO A 64 19.52 -1.32 -15.05
CA PRO A 64 18.97 -2.53 -15.65
C PRO A 64 17.92 -2.19 -16.71
N GLY A 65 17.88 -2.97 -17.78
CA GLY A 65 17.06 -2.67 -18.95
C GLY A 65 15.57 -2.59 -18.64
N TRP A 66 15.07 -3.36 -17.67
CA TRP A 66 13.68 -3.28 -17.25
C TRP A 66 13.33 -1.91 -16.63
N ALA A 67 14.24 -1.26 -15.88
CA ALA A 67 14.00 0.04 -15.28
C ALA A 67 14.05 1.14 -16.34
N LEU A 68 14.98 1.00 -17.29
CA LEU A 68 15.06 1.87 -18.45
C LEU A 68 13.80 1.74 -19.32
N LEU A 69 13.27 0.53 -19.51
CA LEU A 69 12.02 0.30 -20.22
C LEU A 69 10.85 1.04 -19.57
N ILE A 70 10.70 0.96 -18.24
CA ILE A 70 9.63 1.66 -17.51
C ILE A 70 9.77 3.17 -17.64
N LEU A 71 10.99 3.68 -17.56
CA LEU A 71 11.26 5.10 -17.79
C LEU A 71 10.80 5.49 -19.19
N LEU A 72 11.24 4.78 -20.23
CA LEU A 72 10.86 5.06 -21.62
C LEU A 72 9.34 4.98 -21.84
N GLN A 73 8.69 3.97 -21.25
CA GLN A 73 7.24 3.80 -21.30
C GLN A 73 6.50 4.92 -20.57
N SER A 74 7.01 5.38 -19.44
CA SER A 74 6.41 6.47 -18.66
C SER A 74 6.43 7.82 -19.37
N GLN A 75 7.37 8.00 -20.30
CA GLN A 75 7.47 9.20 -21.13
C GLN A 75 6.68 9.07 -22.44
N SER A 76 6.39 7.85 -22.86
CA SER A 76 5.53 7.60 -24.00
C SER A 76 4.07 7.82 -23.60
N LEU A 77 3.26 8.44 -24.46
CA LEU A 77 1.81 8.62 -24.23
C LEU A 77 1.02 7.29 -24.13
N TYR A 78 1.70 6.15 -24.16
CA TYR A 78 1.07 4.85 -23.99
C TYR A 78 0.76 4.60 -22.52
N HIS A 79 -0.48 4.20 -22.24
CA HIS A 79 -0.86 3.68 -20.94
C HIS A 79 -0.06 2.40 -20.65
N PHE A 80 0.97 2.51 -19.82
CA PHE A 80 1.64 1.36 -19.26
C PHE A 80 1.09 1.08 -17.86
N THR A 81 0.83 -0.18 -17.58
CA THR A 81 0.46 -0.65 -16.25
C THR A 81 1.61 -1.47 -15.68
N LEU A 82 1.88 -1.27 -14.40
CA LEU A 82 2.88 -2.05 -13.68
C LEU A 82 2.16 -3.19 -12.97
N SER A 83 2.56 -4.43 -13.28
CA SER A 83 2.06 -5.61 -12.58
C SER A 83 2.61 -5.73 -11.16
N GLU A 84 3.80 -5.17 -10.93
CA GLU A 84 4.48 -5.19 -9.64
C GLU A 84 5.02 -3.79 -9.30
N PRO A 85 5.10 -3.42 -8.01
CA PRO A 85 5.61 -2.12 -7.60
C PRO A 85 7.14 -2.04 -7.65
N ARG A 86 7.84 -3.17 -7.49
CA ARG A 86 9.32 -3.20 -7.40
C ARG A 86 9.99 -2.53 -8.60
N PRO A 87 9.51 -2.76 -9.84
CA PRO A 87 10.09 -2.06 -10.96
C PRO A 87 9.98 -0.52 -10.87
N ALA A 88 8.83 0.03 -10.46
CA ALA A 88 8.72 1.47 -10.25
C ALA A 88 9.62 1.98 -9.12
N VAL A 89 9.79 1.19 -8.05
CA VAL A 89 10.65 1.51 -6.92
C VAL A 89 12.10 1.70 -7.37
N ASP A 90 12.68 0.73 -8.08
CA ASP A 90 14.08 0.89 -8.47
C ASP A 90 14.22 1.97 -9.55
N ALA A 91 13.22 2.18 -10.43
CA ALA A 91 13.22 3.33 -11.36
C ALA A 91 13.19 4.69 -10.63
N LEU A 92 12.47 4.80 -9.51
CA LEU A 92 12.44 6.02 -8.68
C LEU A 92 13.76 6.26 -7.94
N GLU A 93 14.53 5.22 -7.60
CA GLU A 93 15.85 5.39 -6.95
C GLU A 93 16.85 6.12 -7.85
N PHE A 94 16.66 6.10 -9.18
CA PHE A 94 17.49 6.83 -10.12
C PHE A 94 17.06 8.29 -10.35
N ASP A 95 16.01 8.77 -9.69
CA ASP A 95 15.48 10.13 -9.80
C ASP A 95 15.07 10.54 -11.24
N LEU A 96 14.78 9.56 -12.10
CA LEU A 96 14.53 9.82 -13.53
C LEU A 96 13.06 10.04 -13.88
N ALA A 97 12.13 9.69 -12.99
CA ALA A 97 10.69 9.69 -13.29
C ALA A 97 9.81 9.97 -12.06
N GLU A 98 10.31 10.77 -11.10
CA GLU A 98 9.63 10.99 -9.82
C GLU A 98 8.19 11.51 -10.01
N SER A 99 8.02 12.56 -10.81
CA SER A 99 6.71 13.18 -11.04
C SER A 99 5.74 12.28 -11.83
N GLN A 100 6.25 11.51 -12.80
CA GLN A 100 5.43 10.67 -13.69
C GLN A 100 4.97 9.39 -12.98
N LEU A 101 5.83 8.75 -12.19
CA LEU A 101 5.51 7.50 -11.51
C LEU A 101 4.62 7.71 -10.29
N LYS A 102 4.84 8.79 -9.52
CA LYS A 102 4.10 9.07 -8.28
C LYS A 102 2.61 9.32 -8.50
N ASN A 103 2.20 9.79 -9.68
CA ASN A 103 0.82 10.22 -9.95
C ASN A 103 -0.05 9.15 -10.65
N GLY A 104 0.40 7.90 -10.81
CA GLY A 104 -0.45 6.89 -11.44
C GLY A 104 0.05 5.47 -11.34
N PRO A 105 1.00 5.03 -12.20
CA PRO A 105 1.37 3.63 -12.35
C PRO A 105 1.82 2.99 -11.03
N LEU A 106 2.60 3.71 -10.21
CA LEU A 106 3.03 3.21 -8.92
C LEU A 106 1.87 3.11 -7.93
N VAL A 107 0.97 4.09 -7.87
CA VAL A 107 -0.20 4.05 -6.97
C VAL A 107 -1.09 2.85 -7.30
N THR A 108 -1.32 2.59 -8.59
CA THR A 108 -2.07 1.40 -9.07
C THR A 108 -1.36 0.10 -8.70
N ALA A 109 -0.04 0.02 -8.89
CA ALA A 109 0.74 -1.16 -8.53
C ALA A 109 0.73 -1.42 -7.01
N LEU A 110 0.79 -0.36 -6.18
CA LEU A 110 0.70 -0.45 -4.73
C LEU A 110 -0.70 -0.88 -4.27
N ALA A 111 -1.75 -0.45 -4.97
CA ALA A 111 -3.10 -0.92 -4.72
C ALA A 111 -3.26 -2.42 -5.02
N ALA A 112 -2.55 -2.94 -6.03
CA ALA A 112 -2.54 -4.36 -6.42
C ALA A 112 -1.56 -5.23 -5.61
N GLU A 113 -0.57 -4.64 -4.93
CA GLU A 113 0.45 -5.36 -4.17
C GLU A 113 -0.19 -6.27 -3.10
N PRO A 114 0.07 -7.60 -3.11
CA PRO A 114 -0.57 -8.54 -2.19
C PRO A 114 -0.20 -8.30 -0.73
N ASN A 115 1.03 -7.87 -0.43
CA ASN A 115 1.46 -7.59 0.94
C ASN A 115 1.22 -6.11 1.29
N PRO A 116 0.19 -5.79 2.10
CA PRO A 116 -0.16 -4.41 2.38
C PRO A 116 0.89 -3.68 3.25
N LEU A 117 1.69 -4.41 4.04
CA LEU A 117 2.81 -3.81 4.78
C LEU A 117 3.93 -3.36 3.84
N ARG A 118 4.22 -4.18 2.83
CA ARG A 118 5.16 -3.84 1.76
C ARG A 118 4.67 -2.63 0.96
N ALA A 119 3.40 -2.62 0.56
CA ALA A 119 2.79 -1.50 -0.13
C ALA A 119 2.89 -0.20 0.70
N TRP A 120 2.62 -0.28 2.02
CA TRP A 120 2.76 0.85 2.93
C TRP A 120 4.20 1.35 3.03
N ALA A 121 5.18 0.45 3.19
CA ALA A 121 6.58 0.81 3.31
C ALA A 121 7.08 1.52 2.05
N ILE A 122 6.73 0.99 0.87
CA ILE A 122 7.05 1.64 -0.41
C ILE A 122 6.37 3.02 -0.48
N ALA A 123 5.06 3.09 -0.22
CA ALA A 123 4.33 4.36 -0.28
C ALA A 123 4.94 5.42 0.66
N LYS A 124 5.39 5.03 1.85
CA LYS A 124 6.06 5.94 2.79
C LYS A 124 7.44 6.38 2.32
N ALA A 125 8.27 5.45 1.85
CA ALA A 125 9.60 5.75 1.34
C ALA A 125 9.56 6.78 0.19
N TYR A 126 8.51 6.74 -0.64
CA TYR A 126 8.32 7.65 -1.78
C TYR A 126 7.32 8.78 -1.54
N GLN A 127 6.93 9.03 -0.28
CA GLN A 127 6.05 10.15 0.11
C GLN A 127 4.69 10.16 -0.63
N LEU A 128 4.04 8.99 -0.73
CA LEU A 128 2.72 8.79 -1.31
C LEU A 128 1.67 8.60 -0.19
N PRO A 129 1.18 9.68 0.45
CA PRO A 129 0.34 9.58 1.65
C PRO A 129 -0.96 8.81 1.40
N GLU A 130 -1.62 9.03 0.25
CA GLU A 130 -2.88 8.38 -0.10
C GLU A 130 -2.71 6.86 -0.28
N ALA A 131 -1.67 6.43 -1.00
CA ALA A 131 -1.33 5.02 -1.17
C ALA A 131 -0.94 4.38 0.17
N ALA A 132 -0.22 5.11 1.03
CA ALA A 132 0.16 4.64 2.35
C ALA A 132 -1.07 4.43 3.25
N ASP A 133 -2.02 5.36 3.27
CA ASP A 133 -3.25 5.21 4.05
C ASP A 133 -4.16 4.09 3.49
N ALA A 134 -4.25 3.93 2.17
CA ALA A 134 -4.96 2.81 1.55
C ALA A 134 -4.34 1.45 1.91
N ALA A 135 -3.01 1.35 1.86
CA ALA A 135 -2.27 0.17 2.27
C ALA A 135 -2.44 -0.14 3.76
N LEU A 136 -2.43 0.88 4.63
CA LEU A 136 -2.73 0.74 6.06
C LEU A 136 -4.12 0.17 6.32
N CYS A 137 -5.13 0.64 5.60
CA CYS A 137 -6.49 0.10 5.71
C CYS A 137 -6.52 -1.39 5.39
N ARG A 138 -5.90 -1.80 4.27
CA ARG A 138 -5.78 -3.22 3.89
C ARG A 138 -5.02 -4.02 4.93
N TYR A 139 -3.96 -3.44 5.46
CA TYR A 139 -3.09 -4.01 6.48
C TYR A 139 -3.81 -4.23 7.83
N PHE A 140 -4.73 -3.35 8.24
CA PHE A 140 -5.56 -3.57 9.44
C PHE A 140 -6.64 -4.64 9.24
N LEU A 141 -7.03 -4.89 7.99
CA LEU A 141 -8.02 -5.89 7.62
C LEU A 141 -7.42 -7.28 7.35
N SER A 142 -6.10 -7.45 7.34
CA SER A 142 -5.47 -8.78 7.23
C SER A 142 -5.38 -9.45 8.60
N SER A 143 -5.94 -10.66 8.73
CA SER A 143 -6.10 -11.39 10.01
C SER A 143 -4.85 -12.06 10.55
N ASP A 144 -3.73 -12.00 9.82
CA ASP A 144 -2.60 -12.89 10.07
C ASP A 144 -1.51 -12.28 10.94
N ASP A 145 -0.67 -13.19 11.42
CA ASP A 145 0.43 -13.03 12.36
C ASP A 145 1.44 -11.98 11.88
N PHE A 146 1.09 -10.71 12.10
CA PHE A 146 1.80 -9.55 11.58
C PHE A 146 3.31 -9.65 11.79
N LYS A 147 3.72 -10.11 12.97
CA LYS A 147 5.14 -10.25 13.34
C LYS A 147 5.89 -11.22 12.44
N ALA A 148 5.25 -12.28 11.98
CA ALA A 148 5.86 -13.25 11.08
C ALA A 148 6.16 -12.65 9.69
N GLN A 149 5.41 -11.63 9.27
CA GLN A 149 5.56 -11.00 7.96
C GLN A 149 6.62 -9.90 7.92
N TRP A 150 7.14 -9.41 9.05
CA TRP A 150 8.10 -8.28 9.03
C TRP A 150 9.41 -8.67 8.35
N HIS A 151 9.87 -9.89 8.60
CA HIS A 151 11.13 -10.39 8.07
C HIS A 151 11.11 -10.60 6.55
N SER A 152 9.93 -10.65 5.93
CA SER A 152 9.78 -10.82 4.48
C SER A 152 9.63 -9.51 3.70
N VAL A 153 9.60 -8.36 4.38
CA VAL A 153 9.44 -7.04 3.75
C VAL A 153 10.75 -6.24 3.83
N PRO A 154 11.66 -6.38 2.85
CA PRO A 154 12.94 -5.67 2.86
C PRO A 154 12.77 -4.15 2.80
N GLU A 155 11.68 -3.65 2.23
CA GLU A 155 11.40 -2.22 2.10
C GLU A 155 11.20 -1.50 3.45
N LEU A 156 10.93 -2.24 4.54
CA LEU A 156 10.90 -1.69 5.89
C LEU A 156 12.26 -1.13 6.34
N ALA A 157 13.37 -1.58 5.76
CA ALA A 157 14.70 -1.05 6.05
C ALA A 157 14.85 0.44 5.67
N LYS A 158 13.98 0.95 4.77
CA LYS A 158 13.94 2.36 4.37
C LYS A 158 13.12 3.24 5.31
N ILE A 159 12.37 2.64 6.24
CA ILE A 159 11.49 3.34 7.17
C ILE A 159 12.24 3.58 8.48
N ASN A 160 12.16 4.80 9.01
CA ASN A 160 12.83 5.10 10.26
C ASN A 160 12.09 4.45 11.46
N ALA A 161 12.81 4.24 12.56
CA ALA A 161 12.28 3.58 13.74
C ALA A 161 11.06 4.29 14.34
N MET A 162 10.99 5.62 14.25
CA MET A 162 9.88 6.41 14.77
C MET A 162 8.60 6.18 13.96
N GLU A 163 8.70 6.16 12.63
CA GLU A 163 7.58 5.87 11.73
C GLU A 163 7.08 4.43 11.88
N PHE A 164 8.00 3.48 12.03
CA PHE A 164 7.65 2.09 12.27
C PHE A 164 6.97 1.91 13.63
N ASN A 165 7.46 2.58 14.68
CA ASN A 165 6.79 2.56 15.99
C ASN A 165 5.40 3.21 15.92
N ALA A 166 5.26 4.31 15.17
CA ALA A 166 3.97 4.95 14.95
C ALA A 166 2.98 4.03 14.21
N LEU A 167 3.45 3.22 13.26
CA LEU A 167 2.65 2.19 12.59
C LEU A 167 2.12 1.16 13.61
N ILE A 168 2.99 0.64 14.49
CA ILE A 168 2.61 -0.34 15.52
C ILE A 168 1.50 0.23 16.41
N HIS A 169 1.71 1.43 16.97
CA HIS A 169 0.70 2.06 17.83
C HIS A 169 -0.58 2.43 17.07
N ARG A 170 -0.49 2.84 15.80
CA ARG A 170 -1.68 3.12 14.98
C ARG A 170 -2.48 1.84 14.75
N ARG A 171 -1.81 0.70 14.55
CA ARG A 171 -2.46 -0.62 14.43
C ARG A 171 -3.15 -1.02 15.73
N GLU A 172 -2.45 -0.97 16.85
CA GLU A 172 -2.98 -1.37 18.16
C GLU A 172 -4.23 -0.56 18.50
N ARG A 173 -4.17 0.77 18.31
CA ARG A 173 -5.32 1.66 18.48
C ARG A 173 -6.44 1.37 17.49
N GLY A 174 -6.12 1.10 16.23
CA GLY A 174 -7.09 0.73 15.20
C GLY A 174 -7.86 -0.54 15.55
N ILE A 175 -7.15 -1.58 15.99
CA ILE A 175 -7.75 -2.84 16.44
C ILE A 175 -8.59 -2.63 17.69
N ALA A 176 -8.11 -1.88 18.69
CA ALA A 176 -8.87 -1.58 19.90
C ALA A 176 -10.16 -0.80 19.60
N ALA A 177 -10.10 0.18 18.69
CA ALA A 177 -11.25 0.94 18.24
C ALA A 177 -12.26 0.06 17.48
N LEU A 178 -11.80 -0.82 16.59
CA LEU A 178 -12.64 -1.77 15.88
C LEU A 178 -13.32 -2.75 16.83
N LYS A 179 -12.60 -3.28 17.82
CA LYS A 179 -13.15 -4.12 18.89
C LYS A 179 -14.28 -3.41 19.63
N THR A 180 -14.02 -2.18 20.08
CA THR A 180 -15.02 -1.34 20.78
C THR A 180 -16.26 -1.11 19.92
N HIS A 181 -16.07 -0.79 18.64
CA HIS A 181 -17.18 -0.53 17.73
C HIS A 181 -18.01 -1.79 17.45
N ALA A 182 -17.35 -2.92 17.20
CA ALA A 182 -18.02 -4.21 17.02
C ALA A 182 -18.82 -4.60 18.27
N LEU A 183 -18.26 -4.38 19.47
CA LEU A 183 -18.97 -4.61 20.74
C LEU A 183 -20.25 -3.77 20.83
N ASN A 184 -20.14 -2.47 20.53
CA ASN A 184 -21.29 -1.56 20.57
C ASN A 184 -22.39 -1.95 19.56
N ILE A 185 -22.03 -2.37 18.34
CA ILE A 185 -23.00 -2.79 17.33
C ILE A 185 -23.70 -4.10 17.74
N LEU A 186 -22.94 -5.09 18.21
CA LEU A 186 -23.47 -6.43 18.46
C LEU A 186 -24.32 -6.52 19.73
N TRP A 187 -24.03 -5.66 20.72
CA TRP A 187 -24.58 -5.76 22.06
C TRP A 187 -25.30 -4.51 22.53
N GLY A 188 -25.39 -3.46 21.69
CA GLY A 188 -25.94 -2.17 22.12
C GLY A 188 -25.13 -1.52 23.25
N GLY A 189 -23.90 -2.00 23.49
CA GLY A 189 -23.08 -1.61 24.64
C GLY A 189 -23.36 -2.42 25.93
N HIS A 190 -24.21 -3.45 25.91
CA HIS A 190 -24.63 -4.21 27.10
C HIS A 190 -24.51 -5.73 26.94
N CYS A 191 -24.03 -6.42 27.97
CA CYS A 191 -24.00 -7.89 27.95
C CYS A 191 -25.43 -8.46 27.87
N GLY A 192 -25.75 -9.22 26.83
CA GLY A 192 -27.09 -9.80 26.68
C GLY A 192 -27.51 -10.84 27.74
N GLU A 193 -26.65 -11.18 28.69
CA GLU A 193 -26.91 -12.15 29.77
C GLU A 193 -27.13 -11.49 31.13
N CYS A 194 -26.35 -10.46 31.46
CA CYS A 194 -26.42 -9.77 32.76
C CYS A 194 -26.79 -8.28 32.65
N ASP A 195 -27.02 -7.78 31.43
CA ASP A 195 -27.36 -6.39 31.09
C ASP A 195 -26.33 -5.34 31.53
N THR A 196 -25.18 -5.76 32.07
CA THR A 196 -24.10 -4.85 32.46
C THR A 196 -23.52 -4.19 31.21
N ARG A 197 -23.33 -2.87 31.30
CA ARG A 197 -22.62 -2.11 30.28
C ARG A 197 -21.22 -2.70 30.12
N ILE A 198 -20.87 -3.07 28.90
CA ILE A 198 -19.52 -3.55 28.59
C ILE A 198 -18.62 -2.32 28.55
N GLU A 199 -18.11 -1.93 29.70
CA GLU A 199 -17.03 -0.95 29.79
C GLU A 199 -15.75 -1.64 29.32
N ASN A 200 -15.25 -1.23 28.16
CA ASN A 200 -13.88 -1.58 27.82
C ASN A 200 -12.99 -0.96 28.88
N GLU A 201 -12.13 -1.76 29.52
CA GLU A 201 -10.97 -1.24 30.22
C GLU A 201 -10.28 -0.29 29.25
N ALA A 202 -10.46 1.01 29.49
CA ALA A 202 -9.90 2.04 28.66
C ALA A 202 -8.40 1.79 28.62
N TYR A 203 -7.83 1.77 27.42
CA TYR A 203 -6.38 1.77 27.29
C TYR A 203 -5.87 2.97 28.11
N PRO A 204 -5.02 2.78 29.12
CA PRO A 204 -4.75 3.81 30.14
C PRO A 204 -4.12 5.10 29.60
N ASP A 205 -3.72 5.14 28.33
CA ASP A 205 -3.26 6.35 27.63
C ASP A 205 -4.37 7.08 26.83
N SER A 206 -5.65 6.74 26.99
CA SER A 206 -6.74 7.53 26.38
C SER A 206 -6.88 8.93 26.98
N GLU A 207 -6.41 9.15 28.22
CA GLU A 207 -6.43 10.47 28.87
C GLU A 207 -5.35 11.43 28.31
N LYS A 208 -4.27 10.94 27.69
CA LYS A 208 -3.28 11.80 27.01
C LYS A 208 -3.73 12.28 25.61
N LEU A 209 -5.02 12.19 25.32
CA LEU A 209 -5.64 12.75 24.11
C LEU A 209 -6.10 14.22 24.29
N GLU A 210 -5.83 14.85 25.44
CA GLU A 210 -6.24 16.22 25.79
C GLU A 210 -5.59 17.35 24.96
N GLY A 211 -4.72 17.03 24.00
CA GLY A 211 -4.24 17.98 22.97
C GLY A 211 -5.08 17.99 21.68
N ILE A 212 -6.16 17.21 21.60
CA ILE A 212 -7.04 17.09 20.43
C ILE A 212 -8.49 17.34 20.87
N GLU A 213 -8.84 18.58 21.22
CA GLU A 213 -10.23 18.99 21.46
C GLU A 213 -11.08 18.96 20.15
N PRO A 214 -12.41 19.14 20.20
CA PRO A 214 -13.42 18.09 20.15
C PRO A 214 -14.08 18.03 18.76
N HIS A 215 -13.55 17.18 17.87
CA HIS A 215 -14.24 16.78 16.63
C HIS A 215 -14.38 15.26 16.50
N ILE A 216 -14.43 14.57 17.64
CA ILE A 216 -14.37 13.09 17.74
C ILE A 216 -15.71 12.41 17.35
N GLY A 217 -16.77 13.15 17.01
CA GLY A 217 -17.98 12.60 16.40
C GLY A 217 -17.83 12.12 14.94
N GLY A 218 -16.73 12.50 14.26
CA GLY A 218 -16.53 12.19 12.84
C GLY A 218 -15.47 11.14 12.55
N ARG A 219 -14.44 10.97 13.41
CA ARG A 219 -13.24 10.20 13.04
C ARG A 219 -13.34 8.69 13.23
N SER A 220 -14.12 8.19 14.18
CA SER A 220 -14.42 6.75 14.28
C SER A 220 -15.30 6.29 13.12
N ARG A 221 -16.32 7.10 12.77
CA ARG A 221 -17.07 6.98 11.52
C ARG A 221 -16.18 7.14 10.30
N TRP A 222 -15.16 8.00 10.31
CA TRP A 222 -14.22 8.15 9.19
C TRP A 222 -13.26 6.97 9.08
N VAL A 223 -12.72 6.42 10.16
CA VAL A 223 -11.86 5.22 10.11
C VAL A 223 -12.67 4.01 9.64
N VAL A 224 -13.88 3.81 10.17
CA VAL A 224 -14.80 2.76 9.68
C VAL A 224 -15.26 3.06 8.26
N ALA A 225 -15.60 4.30 7.91
CA ALA A 225 -16.02 4.68 6.56
C ALA A 225 -14.85 4.79 5.56
N SER A 226 -13.59 4.87 5.99
CA SER A 226 -12.39 4.84 5.15
C SER A 226 -11.91 3.40 4.98
N LEU A 227 -12.05 2.56 6.02
CA LEU A 227 -12.01 1.10 5.91
C LEU A 227 -13.12 0.58 4.97
N LEU A 228 -14.30 1.20 4.96
CA LEU A 228 -15.44 0.89 4.08
C LEU A 228 -15.50 1.71 2.77
N ARG A 229 -14.66 2.74 2.56
CA ARG A 229 -14.57 3.49 1.28
C ARG A 229 -13.38 3.05 0.43
N GLY A 230 -12.31 2.51 1.05
CA GLY A 230 -11.21 1.85 0.34
C GLY A 230 -11.63 0.52 -0.31
N ALA A 231 -12.69 -0.11 0.19
CA ALA A 231 -13.40 -1.19 -0.49
C ALA A 231 -14.76 -0.66 -0.91
N HIS A 232 -15.10 -0.70 -2.20
CA HIS A 232 -16.42 -0.28 -2.67
C HIS A 232 -17.51 -1.03 -1.85
N PRO A 233 -18.52 -0.36 -1.26
CA PRO A 233 -19.55 -1.02 -0.44
C PRO A 233 -20.29 -2.16 -1.16
N ALA A 234 -20.30 -2.15 -2.49
CA ALA A 234 -20.84 -3.24 -3.30
C ALA A 234 -19.92 -4.49 -3.39
N ALA A 235 -18.63 -4.37 -3.05
CA ALA A 235 -17.64 -5.46 -3.17
C ALA A 235 -17.56 -6.34 -1.91
N LEU A 236 -17.95 -5.83 -0.73
CA LEU A 236 -17.87 -6.59 0.53
C LEU A 236 -19.15 -7.36 0.89
N GLY A 237 -20.24 -7.17 0.14
CA GLY A 237 -21.48 -7.94 0.32
C GLY A 237 -22.04 -7.94 1.75
N LYS A 238 -22.86 -8.93 2.10
CA LYS A 238 -23.32 -9.17 3.49
C LYS A 238 -22.23 -9.78 4.39
N ASP A 239 -21.07 -10.11 3.82
CA ASP A 239 -20.03 -10.92 4.46
C ASP A 239 -19.00 -10.09 5.22
N TRP A 240 -19.07 -8.74 5.18
CA TRP A 240 -18.21 -7.88 6.00
C TRP A 240 -18.37 -8.15 7.50
N ILE A 241 -19.56 -8.57 7.95
CA ILE A 241 -19.82 -9.00 9.32
C ILE A 241 -18.97 -10.24 9.66
N LEU A 242 -18.85 -11.20 8.73
CA LEU A 242 -18.02 -12.40 8.91
C LEU A 242 -16.53 -12.05 8.93
N VAL A 243 -16.10 -11.10 8.11
CA VAL A 243 -14.72 -10.57 8.12
C VAL A 243 -14.42 -9.85 9.44
N VAL A 244 -15.36 -9.05 9.96
CA VAL A 244 -15.24 -8.49 11.31
C VAL A 244 -15.15 -9.63 12.33
N PHE A 245 -16.05 -10.62 12.29
CA PHE A 245 -16.04 -11.73 13.24
C PHE A 245 -14.81 -12.66 13.16
N SER A 246 -14.12 -12.75 12.02
CA SER A 246 -12.89 -13.51 11.86
C SER A 246 -11.64 -12.69 12.23
N LEU A 247 -11.61 -11.39 11.91
CA LEU A 247 -10.52 -10.48 12.27
C LEU A 247 -10.42 -10.24 13.76
N VAL A 248 -11.56 -10.19 14.41
CA VAL A 248 -11.63 -10.22 15.84
C VAL A 248 -11.92 -11.64 16.26
N ASP A 249 -10.84 -12.41 16.40
CA ASP A 249 -10.76 -13.62 17.23
C ASP A 249 -10.93 -13.22 18.70
N LEU A 250 -12.10 -12.63 18.95
CA LEU A 250 -12.46 -11.92 20.14
C LEU A 250 -12.93 -12.99 21.10
N LYS A 251 -12.00 -13.47 21.93
CA LYS A 251 -12.33 -13.96 23.27
C LYS A 251 -12.92 -12.79 24.06
N ILE A 252 -14.14 -12.38 23.71
CA ILE A 252 -14.89 -11.44 24.50
C ILE A 252 -15.42 -12.26 25.66
N THR A 253 -14.92 -11.97 26.83
CA THR A 253 -15.53 -12.40 28.07
C THR A 253 -16.13 -11.17 28.70
N CYS A 254 -17.38 -11.25 29.13
CA CYS A 254 -17.94 -10.20 29.98
C CYS A 254 -17.16 -10.17 31.30
N ASN A 255 -16.73 -9.01 31.77
CA ASN A 255 -15.92 -8.88 32.99
C ASN A 255 -16.69 -9.34 34.24
N GLU A 256 -18.01 -9.12 34.27
CA GLU A 256 -18.91 -9.58 35.33
C GLU A 256 -19.13 -11.09 35.30
N CYS A 257 -19.70 -11.62 34.22
CA CYS A 257 -20.12 -13.03 34.22
C CYS A 257 -19.03 -14.01 33.77
N LYS A 258 -17.87 -13.51 33.29
CA LYS A 258 -16.75 -14.28 32.71
C LYS A 258 -17.12 -15.24 31.58
N ARG A 259 -18.35 -15.19 31.07
CA ARG A 259 -18.83 -16.05 29.99
C ARG A 259 -18.46 -15.48 28.63
N ASN A 260 -18.10 -16.37 27.71
CA ASN A 260 -17.97 -16.03 26.29
C ASN A 260 -19.38 -16.05 25.66
N PRO A 261 -19.89 -14.91 25.18
CA PRO A 261 -21.26 -14.80 24.68
C PRO A 261 -21.53 -15.65 23.44
N ARG A 262 -20.49 -16.15 22.72
CA ARG A 262 -20.68 -17.16 21.65
C ARG A 262 -21.38 -18.43 22.14
N ALA A 263 -21.26 -18.79 23.42
CA ALA A 263 -21.86 -20.01 23.97
C ALA A 263 -23.38 -19.91 24.22
N VAL A 264 -23.93 -18.69 24.26
CA VAL A 264 -25.28 -18.46 24.80
C VAL A 264 -26.37 -18.47 23.71
N ARG A 265 -26.06 -18.03 22.48
CA ARG A 265 -27.06 -17.96 21.39
C ARG A 265 -27.55 -19.31 20.86
N HIS A 266 -26.89 -20.43 21.18
CA HIS A 266 -27.35 -21.76 20.74
C HIS A 266 -28.34 -22.46 21.68
N ARG A 267 -28.70 -21.88 22.84
CA ARG A 267 -29.60 -22.54 23.82
C ARG A 267 -31.07 -22.09 23.80
N GLY A 268 -31.45 -21.16 22.91
CA GLY A 268 -32.78 -20.54 22.97
C GLY A 268 -33.69 -20.84 21.76
N ARG A 269 -34.02 -22.11 21.52
CA ARG A 269 -35.23 -22.58 20.78
C ARG A 269 -35.28 -24.12 20.83
N GLN A 270 -35.52 -24.66 22.01
CA GLN A 270 -36.29 -25.89 22.12
C GLN A 270 -37.63 -25.45 22.72
N GLU A 271 -38.59 -25.19 21.84
CA GLU A 271 -39.99 -25.06 22.24
C GLU A 271 -40.52 -26.47 22.60
N PRO A 272 -41.37 -26.60 23.64
CA PRO A 272 -42.03 -27.85 23.98
C PRO A 272 -43.05 -28.31 22.93
#